data_AF-A0A2V9KKB6-F1
#
_entry.id   AF-A0A2V9KKB6-F1
#
_cell.length_a   1.000
_cell.length_b   1.000
_cell.length_c   1.000
_cell.angle_alpha   90.00
_cell.angle_beta   90.00
_cell.angle_gamma   90.00
#
_symmetry.space_group_name_H-M   'P 1'
#
loop_
_entity.id
_entity.type
_entity.pdbx_description
1 polymer ?
#
loop_
_entity_poly.entity_id
_entity_poly.type
_entity_poly.pdbx_seq_one_letter_code
_entity_poly.pdbx_strand_id
1 'polypeptide(L)'
;LVIDLTDERSEKKGTAGWEQLTGRGGEGMVVKPMDFVGRGRHGLAQPAVKCRGREYLRIIYGPEYTMHENLQRLRSRGLGTKRSLALREFALGIEALERFIRREPLRRIHECVFGVLALESEPVDPRL
;
A
#
# COMPACT_ATOMS: atom_id res chain seq x y z
N LEU A 1 -15.51 6.21 -0.78
CA LEU A 1 -16.50 5.11 -0.91
C LEU A 1 -16.17 4.09 0.16
N VAL A 2 -17.15 3.69 0.98
CA VAL A 2 -16.99 2.57 1.93
C VAL A 2 -17.44 1.30 1.22
N ILE A 3 -16.67 0.22 1.35
CA ILE A 3 -16.95 -1.08 0.75
C ILE A 3 -17.08 -2.11 1.85
N ASP A 4 -18.19 -2.84 1.83
CA ASP A 4 -18.40 -4.01 2.67
C ASP A 4 -18.00 -5.24 1.85
N LEU A 5 -16.90 -5.89 2.24
CA LEU A 5 -16.38 -7.10 1.58
C LEU A 5 -17.21 -8.36 1.90
N THR A 6 -18.31 -8.22 2.64
CA THR A 6 -19.29 -9.30 2.90
C THR A 6 -20.58 -9.12 2.12
N ASP A 7 -20.74 -8.00 1.39
CA ASP A 7 -21.87 -7.72 0.51
C ASP A 7 -21.41 -7.60 -0.96
N GLU A 8 -21.79 -8.58 -1.77
CA GLU A 8 -21.46 -8.65 -3.20
C GLU A 8 -21.92 -7.40 -3.98
N ARG A 9 -23.01 -6.74 -3.57
CA ARG A 9 -23.48 -5.50 -4.21
C ARG A 9 -22.55 -4.34 -3.90
N SER A 10 -22.06 -4.26 -2.66
CA SER A 10 -21.07 -3.28 -2.23
C SER A 10 -19.75 -3.47 -2.97
N GLU A 11 -19.27 -4.70 -3.13
CA GLU A 11 -18.07 -5.02 -3.91
C GLU A 11 -18.20 -4.59 -5.37
N LYS A 12 -19.32 -4.92 -6.03
CA LYS A 12 -19.59 -4.51 -7.42
C LYS A 12 -19.58 -2.99 -7.57
N LYS A 13 -20.15 -2.26 -6.61
CA LYS A 13 -20.11 -0.80 -6.58
C LYS A 13 -18.68 -0.26 -6.45
N GLY A 14 -17.85 -0.91 -5.63
CA GLY A 14 -16.44 -0.59 -5.49
C GLY A 14 -15.65 -0.78 -6.78
N THR A 15 -15.80 -1.94 -7.41
CA THR A 15 -15.17 -2.28 -8.68
C THR A 15 -15.59 -1.29 -9.77
N ALA A 16 -16.88 -1.05 -9.95
CA ALA A 16 -17.39 -0.11 -10.96
C ALA A 16 -16.86 1.33 -10.73
N GLY A 17 -16.78 1.77 -9.46
CA GLY A 17 -16.20 3.07 -9.13
C GLY A 17 -14.71 3.16 -9.48
N TRP A 18 -13.95 2.09 -9.26
CA TRP A 18 -12.55 2.01 -9.63
C TRP A 18 -12.34 1.96 -11.16
N GLU A 19 -13.17 1.20 -11.88
CA GLU A 19 -13.15 1.14 -13.35
C GLU A 19 -13.47 2.50 -13.96
N GLN A 20 -14.47 3.22 -13.42
CA GLN A 20 -14.81 4.56 -13.88
C GLN A 20 -13.68 5.56 -13.62
N LEU A 21 -13.08 5.52 -12.43
CA LEU A 21 -11.96 6.40 -12.07
C LEU A 21 -10.77 6.17 -13.00
N THR A 22 -10.38 4.91 -13.19
CA THR A 22 -9.21 4.56 -14.01
C THR A 22 -9.47 4.74 -15.50
N GLY A 23 -10.70 4.50 -15.97
CA GLY A 23 -11.13 4.77 -17.34
C GLY A 23 -11.13 6.26 -17.71
N ARG A 24 -11.16 7.16 -16.73
CA ARG A 24 -11.05 8.62 -16.93
C ARG A 24 -9.62 9.16 -16.76
N GLY A 25 -8.63 8.27 -16.71
CA GLY A 25 -7.21 8.63 -16.56
C GLY A 25 -6.70 8.68 -15.12
N GLY A 26 -7.52 8.30 -14.13
CA GLY A 26 -7.08 8.19 -12.74
C GLY A 26 -6.05 7.06 -12.56
N GLU A 27 -5.06 7.27 -11.67
CA GLU A 27 -4.04 6.26 -11.36
C GLU A 27 -4.63 4.97 -10.81
N GLY A 28 -5.64 5.06 -9.93
CA GLY A 28 -6.22 3.93 -9.22
C GLY A 28 -6.70 4.32 -7.83
N MET A 29 -6.68 3.38 -6.89
CA MET A 29 -7.14 3.57 -5.52
C MET A 29 -6.14 3.11 -4.48
N VAL A 30 -6.26 3.67 -3.28
CA VAL A 30 -5.65 3.15 -2.06
C VAL A 30 -6.78 2.62 -1.18
N VAL A 31 -6.78 1.30 -0.97
CA VAL A 31 -7.74 0.62 -0.11
C VAL A 31 -7.18 0.58 1.31
N LYS A 32 -7.99 1.00 2.29
CA LYS A 32 -7.61 1.07 3.71
C LYS A 32 -8.62 0.31 4.56
N PRO A 33 -8.22 -0.33 5.67
CA PRO A 33 -9.16 -0.81 6.66
C PRO A 33 -9.98 0.35 7.26
N MET A 34 -11.16 0.03 7.82
CA MET A 34 -11.98 1.03 8.51
C MET A 34 -11.28 1.57 9.76
N ASP A 35 -10.66 0.68 10.53
CA ASP A 35 -9.80 1.06 11.65
C ASP A 35 -8.43 1.49 11.15
N PHE A 36 -7.90 2.60 11.68
CA PHE A 36 -6.59 3.11 11.29
C PHE A 36 -5.46 2.10 11.58
N VAL A 37 -5.54 1.41 12.73
CA VAL A 37 -4.67 0.30 13.10
C VAL A 37 -5.47 -0.99 13.10
N GLY A 38 -5.74 -1.52 11.91
CA GLY A 38 -6.46 -2.78 11.74
C GLY A 38 -5.64 -4.00 12.17
N ARG A 39 -6.29 -4.99 12.79
CA ARG A 39 -5.72 -6.31 13.08
C ARG A 39 -6.52 -7.40 12.38
N GLY A 40 -5.82 -8.34 11.75
CA GLY A 40 -6.39 -9.54 11.16
C GLY A 40 -5.95 -10.80 11.89
N ARG A 41 -6.26 -11.97 11.31
CA ARG A 41 -5.91 -13.29 11.87
C ARG A 41 -4.40 -13.51 12.07
N HIS A 42 -3.56 -12.77 11.35
CA HIS A 42 -2.10 -12.89 11.36
C HIS A 42 -1.39 -11.68 11.98
N GLY A 43 -2.07 -10.91 12.83
CA GLY A 43 -1.50 -9.72 13.48
C GLY A 43 -1.93 -8.42 12.79
N LEU A 44 -1.03 -7.44 12.70
CA LEU A 44 -1.33 -6.15 12.06
C LEU A 44 -1.68 -6.33 10.59
N ALA A 45 -2.82 -5.77 10.18
CA ALA A 45 -3.19 -5.68 8.79
C ALA A 45 -2.35 -4.61 8.09
N GLN A 46 -2.19 -4.73 6.77
CA GLN A 46 -1.60 -3.65 5.98
C GLN A 46 -2.45 -2.38 6.14
N PRO A 47 -1.87 -1.23 6.52
CA PRO A 47 -2.62 0.00 6.76
C PRO A 47 -3.21 0.58 5.46
N ALA A 48 -2.60 0.24 4.33
CA ALA A 48 -3.05 0.65 3.00
C ALA A 48 -2.56 -0.34 1.93
N VAL A 49 -3.38 -0.56 0.90
CA VAL A 49 -3.02 -1.35 -0.28
C VAL A 49 -3.34 -0.53 -1.53
N LYS A 50 -2.34 -0.32 -2.38
CA LYS A 50 -2.51 0.35 -3.68
C LYS A 50 -3.07 -0.62 -4.73
N CYS A 51 -4.05 -0.17 -5.50
CA CYS A 51 -4.63 -0.88 -6.64
C CYS A 51 -4.69 0.07 -7.83
N ARG A 52 -3.72 -0.06 -8.74
CA ARG A 52 -3.48 0.86 -9.87
C ARG A 52 -4.17 0.36 -11.14
N GLY A 53 -4.69 1.30 -11.92
CA GLY A 53 -5.37 1.08 -13.19
C GLY A 53 -4.45 0.57 -14.28
N ARG A 54 -5.05 -0.12 -15.26
CA ARG A 54 -4.32 -0.76 -16.37
C ARG A 54 -3.46 0.23 -17.15
N GLU A 55 -4.01 1.36 -17.57
CA GLU A 55 -3.28 2.31 -18.40
C GLU A 55 -2.16 3.01 -17.62
N TYR A 56 -2.38 3.33 -16.33
CA TYR A 56 -1.33 3.87 -15.47
C TYR A 56 -0.16 2.90 -15.30
N LEU A 57 -0.43 1.60 -15.20
CA LEU A 57 0.62 0.60 -15.04
C LEU A 57 1.56 0.50 -16.24
N ARG A 58 1.24 1.07 -17.41
CA ARG A 58 2.20 1.21 -18.52
C ARG A 58 3.38 2.12 -18.17
N ILE A 59 3.17 3.12 -17.31
CA ILE A 59 4.24 4.01 -16.81
C ILE A 59 5.20 3.22 -15.92
N ILE A 60 4.68 2.24 -15.17
CA ILE A 60 5.45 1.46 -14.19
C ILE A 60 6.13 0.24 -14.81
N TYR A 61 5.43 -0.50 -15.67
CA TYR A 61 5.88 -1.78 -16.23
C TYR A 61 6.26 -1.70 -17.71
N GLY A 62 6.14 -0.53 -18.33
CA GLY A 62 6.40 -0.31 -19.75
C GLY A 62 5.14 -0.41 -20.62
N PRO A 63 5.16 0.18 -21.84
CA PRO A 63 3.99 0.28 -22.71
C PRO A 63 3.44 -1.09 -23.14
N GLU A 64 4.28 -2.12 -23.22
CA GLU A 64 3.93 -3.45 -23.72
C GLU A 64 3.62 -4.47 -22.61
N TYR A 65 3.51 -4.04 -21.35
CA TYR A 65 3.36 -4.96 -20.21
C TYR A 65 2.07 -5.81 -20.30
N THR A 66 1.07 -5.36 -21.07
CA THR A 66 -0.19 -6.08 -21.29
C THR A 66 -0.08 -7.21 -22.30
N MET A 67 1.04 -7.35 -23.03
CA MET A 67 1.26 -8.49 -23.92
C MET A 67 1.28 -9.79 -23.11
N HIS A 68 0.72 -10.87 -23.67
CA HIS A 68 0.49 -12.11 -22.94
C HIS A 68 1.75 -12.65 -22.24
N GLU A 69 2.87 -12.70 -22.97
CA GLU A 69 4.16 -13.19 -22.49
C GLU A 69 4.72 -12.31 -21.35
N ASN A 70 4.61 -10.99 -21.48
CA ASN A 70 5.04 -10.03 -20.46
C ASN A 70 4.16 -10.14 -19.20
N LEU A 71 2.85 -10.20 -19.38
CA LEU A 71 1.89 -10.24 -18.28
C LEU A 71 2.01 -11.54 -17.49
N GLN A 72 2.20 -12.68 -18.16
CA GLN A 72 2.42 -13.98 -17.50
C GLN A 72 3.66 -13.92 -16.59
N ARG A 73 4.78 -13.39 -17.09
CA ARG A 73 6.01 -13.23 -16.29
C ARG A 73 5.80 -12.30 -15.09
N LEU A 74 5.10 -11.18 -15.28
CA LEU A 74 4.87 -10.18 -14.22
C LEU A 74 3.92 -10.65 -13.10
N ARG A 75 3.06 -11.65 -13.36
CA ARG A 75 2.19 -12.23 -12.32
C ARG A 75 2.98 -12.92 -11.21
N SER A 76 4.13 -13.51 -11.53
CA SER A 76 5.03 -14.11 -10.55
C SER A 76 5.84 -13.01 -9.86
N ARG A 77 5.30 -12.46 -8.75
CA ARG A 77 5.97 -11.39 -8.00
C ARG A 77 5.96 -11.63 -6.48
N GLY A 78 7.10 -11.41 -5.85
CA GLY A 78 7.26 -11.50 -4.40
C GLY A 78 6.81 -10.22 -3.71
N LEU A 79 5.70 -10.25 -2.98
CA LEU A 79 5.18 -9.09 -2.22
C LEU A 79 5.59 -9.08 -0.74
N GLY A 80 6.22 -10.17 -0.25
CA GLY A 80 6.50 -10.36 1.17
C GLY A 80 7.39 -9.27 1.76
N THR A 81 8.52 -8.97 1.12
CA THR A 81 9.48 -7.97 1.60
C THR A 81 8.85 -6.58 1.69
N LYS A 82 8.14 -6.12 0.65
CA LYS A 82 7.50 -4.80 0.66
C LYS A 82 6.39 -4.70 1.71
N ARG A 83 5.61 -5.77 1.90
CA ARG A 83 4.60 -5.85 2.97
C ARG A 83 5.22 -5.77 4.37
N SER A 84 6.35 -6.43 4.58
CA SER A 84 7.09 -6.39 5.85
C SER A 84 7.69 -5.02 6.13
N LEU A 85 8.29 -4.39 5.12
CA LEU A 85 8.83 -3.03 5.23
C LEU A 85 7.73 -2.02 5.56
N ALA A 86 6.62 -2.03 4.83
CA ALA A 86 5.50 -1.13 5.06
C ALA A 86 4.94 -1.21 6.49
N LEU A 87 4.87 -2.40 7.08
CA LEU A 87 4.42 -2.57 8.47
C LEU A 87 5.43 -2.03 9.49
N ARG A 88 6.73 -2.23 9.25
CA ARG A 88 7.80 -1.72 10.13
C ARG A 88 7.88 -0.20 10.07
N GLU A 89 7.86 0.38 8.88
CA GLU A 89 7.80 1.83 8.66
C GLU A 89 6.57 2.45 9.31
N PHE A 90 5.39 1.82 9.12
CA PHE A 90 4.14 2.27 9.75
C PHE A 90 4.22 2.27 11.28
N ALA A 91 4.75 1.19 11.88
CA ALA A 91 4.93 1.09 13.32
C ALA A 91 5.89 2.15 13.86
N LEU A 92 7.03 2.38 13.20
CA LEU A 92 7.97 3.44 13.56
C LEU A 92 7.35 4.83 13.42
N GLY A 93 6.55 5.06 12.39
CA GLY A 93 5.83 6.33 12.18
C GLY A 93 4.83 6.63 13.29
N ILE A 94 4.02 5.63 13.69
CA ILE A 94 3.09 5.77 14.82
C ILE A 94 3.87 6.06 16.11
N GLU A 95 4.90 5.29 16.41
CA GLU A 95 5.70 5.47 17.63
C GLU A 95 6.34 6.86 17.68
N ALA A 96 6.87 7.36 16.56
CA ALA A 96 7.42 8.72 16.47
C ALA A 96 6.38 9.79 16.85
N LEU A 97 5.15 9.67 16.30
CA LEU A 97 4.05 10.58 16.60
C LEU A 97 3.60 10.48 18.07
N GLU A 98 3.47 9.28 18.61
CA GLU A 98 3.09 9.08 20.02
C GLU A 98 4.11 9.69 20.97
N ARG A 99 5.42 9.46 20.73
CA ARG A 99 6.51 10.04 21.53
C ARG A 99 6.52 11.56 21.46
N PHE A 100 6.25 12.12 20.28
CA PHE A 100 6.12 13.56 20.12
C PHE A 100 4.96 14.13 20.94
N ILE A 101 3.78 13.51 20.88
CA ILE A 101 2.60 13.93 21.66
C ILE A 101 2.86 13.82 23.17
N ARG A 102 3.56 12.77 23.62
CA ARG A 102 4.00 12.58 25.02
C ARG A 102 5.12 13.53 25.46
N ARG A 103 5.62 14.39 24.56
CA ARG A 103 6.72 15.35 24.81
C ARG A 103 8.02 14.67 25.25
N GLU A 104 8.31 13.51 24.69
CA GLU A 104 9.59 12.84 24.94
C GLU A 104 10.78 13.63 24.34
N PRO A 105 12.02 13.41 24.84
CA PRO A 105 13.20 14.07 24.29
C PRO A 105 13.36 13.81 22.79
N LEU A 106 13.79 14.81 22.03
CA LEU A 106 13.88 14.77 20.56
C LEU A 106 14.61 13.52 20.02
N ARG A 107 15.66 13.05 20.71
CA ARG A 107 16.40 11.83 20.35
C ARG A 107 15.51 10.58 20.25
N ARG A 108 14.49 10.46 21.11
CA ARG A 108 13.54 9.33 21.16
C ARG A 108 12.54 9.38 20.01
N ILE A 109 12.23 10.57 19.51
CA ILE A 109 11.36 10.76 18.34
C ILE A 109 12.18 10.48 17.08
N HIS A 110 13.39 11.05 17.01
CA HIS A 110 14.28 10.94 15.85
C HIS A 110 14.81 9.52 15.63
N GLU A 111 15.00 8.69 16.66
CA GLU A 111 15.37 7.28 16.44
C GLU A 111 14.31 6.53 15.61
N CYS A 112 13.02 6.84 15.78
CA CYS A 112 11.94 6.26 14.98
C CYS A 112 11.90 6.83 13.56
N VAL A 113 12.02 8.16 13.42
CA VAL A 113 12.03 8.85 12.11
C VAL A 113 13.21 8.39 11.26
N PHE A 114 14.42 8.32 11.83
CA PHE A 114 15.60 7.82 11.13
C PHE A 114 15.52 6.32 10.87
N GLY A 115 14.81 5.56 11.72
CA GLY A 115 14.50 4.16 11.44
C GLY A 115 13.69 3.98 10.15
N VAL A 116 12.68 4.84 9.90
CA VAL A 116 11.92 4.82 8.63
C VAL A 116 12.86 5.11 7.44
N LEU A 117 13.69 6.15 7.55
CA LEU A 117 14.63 6.51 6.50
C LEU A 117 15.63 5.38 6.19
N ALA A 118 16.11 4.68 7.23
CA ALA A 118 16.99 3.54 7.07
C ALA A 118 16.30 2.37 6.35
N LEU A 119 15.04 2.07 6.68
CA LEU A 119 14.28 0.99 6.04
C LEU A 119 13.99 1.28 4.55
N GLU A 120 13.78 2.54 4.17
CA GLU A 120 13.58 2.93 2.76
C GLU A 120 14.85 2.75 1.91
N SER A 121 16.02 2.54 2.54
CA SER A 121 17.27 2.22 1.83
C SER A 121 17.43 0.72 1.52
N GLU A 122 16.56 -0.14 2.05
CA GLU A 122 16.58 -1.57 1.76
C GLU A 122 16.19 -1.82 0.29
N PRO A 123 16.91 -2.69 -0.45
CA PRO A 123 16.61 -2.95 -1.85
C PRO A 123 15.27 -3.70 -1.97
N VAL A 124 14.34 -3.09 -2.70
CA VAL A 124 13.05 -3.70 -3.06
C VAL A 124 12.76 -3.45 -4.54
N ASP A 125 11.95 -4.31 -5.15
CA ASP A 125 11.49 -4.08 -6.53
C ASP A 125 10.81 -2.70 -6.65
N PRO A 126 11.38 -1.74 -7.41
CA PRO A 126 10.91 -0.36 -7.47
C PRO A 126 9.54 -0.22 -8.13
N ARG A 127 9.02 -1.29 -8.74
CA ARG A 127 7.72 -1.30 -9.41
C ARG A 127 6.56 -1.55 -8.43
N LEU A 128 6.85 -2.00 -7.20
CA LEU A 128 5.86 -2.41 -6.18
C LEU A 128 5.30 -1.26 -5.34
#